data_AF-A0AAE9HYB9-F1
#
_entry.id   AF-A0AAE9HYB9-F1
#
_cell.length_a   1.000
_cell.length_b   1.000
_cell.length_c   1.000
_cell.angle_alpha   90.00
_cell.angle_beta   90.00
_cell.angle_gamma   90.00
#
_symmetry.space_group_name_H-M   'P 1'
#
loop_
_entity.id
_entity.type
_entity.pdbx_description
1 polymer ?
#
loop_
_entity_poly.entity_id
_entity_poly.type
_entity_poly.pdbx_seq_one_letter_code
_entity_poly.pdbx_strand_id
1 'polypeptide(L)'
;MSKAAWTPMRRLRAAGPLAVHDPLEVLGYWRGWMVWVQAEADTADWYIRVKDPRGCYAYDGYWRDSFAKTAEEAVAEAFRGACLLEAEG
;
A
#
# COMPACT_ATOMS: atom_id res chain seq x y z
N MET A 1 25.62 12.37 -2.42
CA MET A 1 24.27 12.66 -2.95
C MET A 1 23.35 11.57 -2.44
N SER A 2 22.41 11.85 -1.54
CA SER A 2 21.49 10.80 -1.11
C SER A 2 20.58 10.45 -2.31
N LYS A 3 20.42 9.15 -2.59
CA LYS A 3 19.33 8.71 -3.46
C LYS A 3 18.05 9.04 -2.70
N ALA A 4 17.26 10.01 -3.17
CA ALA A 4 15.94 10.24 -2.59
C ALA A 4 15.19 8.90 -2.53
N ALA A 5 14.82 8.46 -1.32
CA ALA A 5 14.09 7.22 -1.14
C ALA A 5 12.75 7.32 -1.89
N TRP A 6 12.45 6.34 -2.73
CA TRP A 6 11.19 6.36 -3.48
C TRP A 6 10.01 6.13 -2.54
N THR A 7 8.91 6.86 -2.74
CA THR A 7 7.68 6.59 -2.00
C THR A 7 7.15 5.19 -2.33
N PRO A 8 6.47 4.51 -1.40
CA PRO A 8 5.78 3.25 -1.66
C PRO A 8 4.88 3.27 -2.91
N MET A 9 4.10 4.32 -3.10
CA MET A 9 3.28 4.51 -4.32
C MET A 9 4.15 4.57 -5.59
N ARG A 10 5.28 5.28 -5.56
CA ARG A 10 6.22 5.33 -6.70
C ARG A 10 6.86 3.96 -6.98
N ARG A 11 7.15 3.17 -5.94
CA ARG A 11 7.64 1.79 -6.09
C ARG A 11 6.61 0.91 -6.81
N LEU A 12 5.34 0.97 -6.43
CA LEU A 12 4.26 0.24 -7.12
C LEU A 12 4.14 0.64 -8.59
N ARG A 13 4.09 1.95 -8.89
CA ARG A 13 4.02 2.44 -10.28
C ARG A 13 5.19 1.99 -11.14
N ALA A 14 6.38 1.90 -10.55
CA ALA A 14 7.58 1.48 -11.28
C ALA A 14 7.70 -0.04 -11.46
N ALA A 15 7.09 -0.82 -10.56
CA ALA A 15 7.16 -2.29 -10.60
C ALA A 15 6.24 -2.92 -11.64
N GLY A 16 5.20 -2.20 -12.07
CA GLY A 16 4.29 -2.70 -13.10
C GLY A 16 2.96 -1.96 -13.13
N PRO A 17 1.93 -2.56 -13.75
CA PRO A 17 0.59 -2.01 -13.80
C PRO A 17 0.05 -1.72 -12.40
N LEU A 18 -0.43 -0.51 -12.21
CA LEU A 18 -1.15 -0.07 -11.02
C LEU A 18 -2.60 0.17 -11.42
N ALA A 19 -3.52 -0.62 -10.88
CA ALA A 19 -4.94 -0.31 -11.00
C ALA A 19 -5.29 0.72 -9.92
N VAL A 20 -5.75 1.89 -10.36
CA VAL A 20 -6.27 2.95 -9.50
C VAL A 20 -7.72 3.16 -9.91
N HIS A 21 -8.66 2.72 -9.08
CA HIS A 21 -10.10 2.81 -9.34
C HIS A 21 -10.68 3.89 -8.44
N ASP A 22 -10.93 5.09 -9.01
CA ASP A 22 -11.25 6.30 -8.23
C ASP A 22 -10.11 6.61 -7.20
N PRO A 23 -10.02 7.76 -6.52
CA PRO A 23 -8.94 7.99 -5.55
C PRO A 23 -9.08 7.11 -4.28
N LEU A 24 -10.00 6.14 -4.29
CA LEU A 24 -10.43 5.32 -3.17
C LEU A 24 -9.94 3.87 -3.26
N GLU A 25 -9.29 3.44 -4.35
CA GLU A 25 -8.76 2.08 -4.44
C GLU A 25 -7.44 2.04 -5.22
N VAL A 26 -6.48 1.28 -4.68
CA VAL A 26 -5.20 1.00 -5.32
C VAL A 26 -4.89 -0.48 -5.23
N LEU A 27 -4.59 -1.10 -6.37
CA LEU A 27 -4.06 -2.46 -6.49
C LEU A 27 -2.75 -2.44 -7.28
N GLY A 28 -1.68 -2.94 -6.68
CA GLY A 28 -0.39 -3.06 -7.33
C GLY A 28 0.43 -4.25 -6.80
N TYR A 29 1.57 -4.48 -7.44
CA TYR A 29 2.49 -5.53 -7.04
C TYR A 29 3.89 -4.98 -6.79
N TRP A 30 4.57 -5.47 -5.75
CA TRP A 30 5.95 -5.13 -5.42
C TRP A 30 6.76 -6.38 -5.14
N ARG A 31 7.75 -6.71 -5.99
CA ARG A 31 8.62 -7.90 -5.81
C ARG A 31 7.83 -9.21 -5.59
N GLY A 32 6.68 -9.36 -6.25
CA GLY A 32 5.78 -10.51 -6.11
C GLY A 32 4.77 -10.41 -4.96
N TRP A 33 4.85 -9.37 -4.12
CA TRP A 33 3.84 -9.07 -3.10
C TRP A 33 2.66 -8.35 -3.74
N MET A 34 1.45 -8.75 -3.37
CA MET A 34 0.24 -8.01 -3.73
C MET A 34 -0.02 -6.94 -2.68
N VAL A 35 -0.23 -5.70 -3.10
CA VAL A 35 -0.62 -4.58 -2.23
C VAL A 35 -1.97 -4.06 -2.74
N TRP A 36 -2.98 -4.14 -1.87
CA TRP A 36 -4.31 -3.65 -2.15
C TRP A 36 -4.80 -2.79 -0.99
N VAL A 37 -5.28 -1.60 -1.30
CA VAL A 37 -5.92 -0.70 -0.34
C VAL A 37 -7.20 -0.15 -0.93
N GLN A 38 -8.23 -0.02 -0.11
CA GLN A 38 -9.51 0.53 -0.50
C GLN A 38 -10.10 1.36 0.65
N ALA A 39 -10.54 2.58 0.37
CA ALA A 39 -11.30 3.38 1.31
C ALA A 39 -12.73 2.84 1.40
N GLU A 40 -13.19 2.60 2.61
CA GLU A 40 -14.53 2.13 2.89
C GLU A 40 -15.55 3.28 2.73
N ALA A 41 -16.67 3.00 2.07
CA ALA A 41 -17.62 4.06 1.68
C ALA A 41 -18.27 4.77 2.87
N ASP A 42 -18.50 4.06 3.98
CA ASP A 42 -19.27 4.57 5.12
C ASP A 42 -18.41 5.29 6.16
N THR A 43 -17.17 4.82 6.35
CA THR A 43 -16.24 5.34 7.37
C THR A 43 -15.14 6.22 6.77
N ALA A 44 -14.91 6.09 5.46
CA ALA A 44 -13.71 6.56 4.75
C ALA A 44 -12.39 5.99 5.29
N ASP A 45 -12.43 5.03 6.22
CA ASP A 45 -11.22 4.35 6.69
C ASP A 45 -10.71 3.39 5.60
N TRP A 46 -9.39 3.30 5.50
CA TRP A 46 -8.73 2.42 4.54
C TRP A 46 -8.67 0.99 5.05
N TYR A 47 -9.25 0.08 4.30
CA TYR A 47 -9.00 -1.35 4.43
C TYR A 47 -7.77 -1.74 3.61
N ILE A 48 -6.86 -2.47 4.25
CA ILE A 48 -5.54 -2.82 3.69
C ILE A 48 -5.41 -4.35 3.63
N ARG A 49 -5.03 -4.87 2.46
CA ARG A 49 -4.58 -6.25 2.30
C ARG A 49 -3.24 -6.32 1.58
N VAL A 50 -2.29 -6.98 2.21
CA VAL A 50 -0.98 -7.29 1.65
C VAL A 50 -0.76 -8.80 1.69
N LYS A 51 -0.49 -9.40 0.53
CA LYS A 51 -0.15 -10.83 0.41
C LYS A 51 1.30 -11.00 0.03
N ASP A 52 1.95 -11.97 0.67
CA ASP A 52 3.25 -12.45 0.25
C ASP A 52 3.18 -13.18 -1.10
N PRO A 53 4.32 -13.47 -1.75
CA PRO A 53 4.34 -14.18 -3.04
C PRO A 53 3.76 -15.60 -3.01
N ARG A 54 3.51 -16.17 -1.82
CA ARG A 54 2.89 -17.49 -1.63
C ARG A 54 1.37 -17.37 -1.42
N GLY A 55 0.85 -16.15 -1.33
CA GLY A 55 -0.56 -15.84 -1.14
C GLY A 55 -0.99 -15.68 0.32
N CYS A 56 -0.07 -15.77 1.28
CA CYS A 56 -0.37 -15.60 2.70
C CYS A 56 -0.54 -14.12 3.03
N TYR A 57 -1.46 -13.81 3.94
CA TYR A 57 -1.68 -12.43 4.41
C TYR A 57 -0.58 -12.01 5.38
N ALA A 58 0.16 -10.97 5.02
CA ALA A 58 1.13 -10.31 5.91
C ALA A 58 0.54 -9.08 6.61
N TYR A 59 -0.48 -8.47 6.01
CA TYR A 59 -1.31 -7.44 6.62
C TYR A 59 -2.72 -7.59 6.05
N ASP A 60 -3.71 -7.75 6.93
CA ASP A 60 -5.13 -7.75 6.58
C ASP A 60 -5.91 -7.01 7.68
N GLY A 61 -6.46 -5.84 7.37
CA GLY A 61 -7.26 -5.10 8.34
C GLY A 61 -7.52 -3.64 7.99
N TYR A 62 -8.42 -3.02 8.76
CA TYR A 62 -8.69 -1.59 8.69
C TYR A 62 -7.59 -0.79 9.37
N TRP A 63 -7.13 0.27 8.69
CA TRP A 63 -6.32 1.31 9.30
C TRP A 63 -7.24 2.28 10.04
N ARG A 64 -7.31 2.15 11.36
CA ARG A 64 -8.18 3.00 12.20
C ARG A 64 -7.80 4.48 12.10
N ASP A 65 -8.80 5.35 12.17
CA ASP A 65 -8.67 6.80 12.16
C ASP A 65 -8.01 7.33 10.87
N SER A 66 -8.29 6.68 9.73
CA SER A 66 -7.71 6.99 8.43
C SER A 66 -8.67 7.69 7.46
N PHE A 67 -9.86 8.09 7.91
CA PHE A 67 -10.88 8.82 7.14
C PHE A 67 -10.36 10.04 6.34
N ALA A 68 -9.32 10.72 6.82
CA ALA A 68 -8.72 11.88 6.17
C ALA A 68 -7.44 11.56 5.36
N LYS A 69 -7.10 10.27 5.24
CA LYS A 69 -5.86 9.81 4.62
C LYS A 69 -6.05 9.59 3.14
N THR A 70 -4.97 9.87 2.41
CA THR A 70 -4.90 9.69 0.96
C THR A 70 -4.54 8.25 0.61
N ALA A 71 -4.80 7.86 -0.64
CA ALA A 71 -4.34 6.58 -1.19
C ALA A 71 -2.82 6.40 -1.10
N GLU A 72 -2.04 7.49 -1.23
CA GLU A 72 -0.57 7.42 -1.08
C GLU A 72 -0.15 7.10 0.36
N GLU A 73 -0.82 7.69 1.35
CA GLU A 73 -0.61 7.36 2.76
C GLU A 73 -1.05 5.93 3.08
N ALA A 74 -2.17 5.45 2.53
CA ALA A 74 -2.64 4.08 2.72
C ALA A 74 -1.68 3.05 2.13
N VAL A 75 -1.12 3.33 0.93
CA VAL A 75 -0.05 2.48 0.36
C VAL A 75 1.22 2.52 1.22
N ALA A 76 1.56 3.67 1.82
CA ALA A 76 2.69 3.75 2.73
C ALA A 76 2.45 2.93 4.01
N GLU A 77 1.25 2.98 4.56
CA GLU A 77 0.82 2.16 5.70
C GLU A 77 0.89 0.66 5.36
N ALA A 78 0.44 0.27 4.17
CA ALA A 78 0.52 -1.12 3.71
C ALA A 78 1.98 -1.62 3.66
N PHE A 79 2.91 -0.82 3.13
CA PHE A 79 4.33 -1.15 3.11
C PHE A 79 4.94 -1.23 4.52
N ARG A 80 4.54 -0.33 5.42
CA ARG A 80 5.00 -0.30 6.81
C ARG A 80 4.51 -1.52 7.57
N GLY A 81 3.21 -1.81 7.54
CA GLY A 81 2.60 -2.92 8.26
C GLY A 81 3.07 -4.29 7.77
N ALA A 82 3.42 -4.42 6.49
CA ALA A 82 3.99 -5.64 5.93
C ALA A 82 5.53 -5.67 5.91
N CYS A 83 6.21 -4.71 6.57
CA CYS A 83 7.68 -4.63 6.65
C CYS A 83 8.40 -4.68 5.29
N LEU A 84 7.85 -4.01 4.26
CA LEU A 84 8.37 -4.00 2.89
C LEU A 84 9.36 -2.86 2.61
N LEU A 85 9.55 -1.97 3.57
CA LEU A 85 10.56 -0.93 3.52
C LEU A 85 11.90 -1.55 3.89
N GLU A 86 12.91 -1.38 3.03
CA GLU A 86 14.28 -1.73 3.40
C GLU A 86 14.68 -0.85 4.58
N ALA A 87 15.38 -1.43 5.57
CA ALA A 87 16.03 -0.62 6.60
C ALA A 87 16.93 0.38 5.87
N GLU A 88 16.76 1.67 6.15
CA GLU A 88 17.66 2.69 5.64
C GLU A 88 19.07 2.32 6.14
N GLY A 89 19.91 1.84 5.22
CA GLY A 89 21.32 1.54 5.45
C GLY A 89 22.20 2.76 5.17
#